data_AF-A0A7V7D6D8-F1
#
_entry.id   AF-A0A7V7D6D8-F1
#
_cell.length_a   1.000
_cell.length_b   1.000
_cell.length_c   1.000
_cell.angle_alpha   90.00
_cell.angle_beta   90.00
_cell.angle_gamma   90.00
#
_symmetry.space_group_name_H-M   'P 1'
#
loop_
_entity.id
_entity.type
_entity.pdbx_description
1 polymer ?
#
loop_
_entity_poly.entity_id
_entity_poly.type
_entity_poly.pdbx_seq_one_letter_code
_entity_poly.pdbx_strand_id
1 'polypeptide(L)' 'VSDDGSIYLRAERSGTGSDRIYSITYQAVDDCGNAAVRSATVTVPHDQR' A
#
# COMPACT_ATOMS: atom_id res chain seq x y z
N VAL A 1 6.50 1.17 -7.67
CA VAL A 1 6.52 -0.29 -7.40
C VAL A 1 7.79 -0.80 -8.04
N SER A 2 8.60 -1.52 -7.29
CA SER A 2 9.87 -2.07 -7.79
C SER A 2 9.61 -3.32 -8.65
N ASP A 3 10.62 -3.78 -9.38
CA ASP A 3 10.53 -4.96 -10.27
C ASP A 3 10.16 -6.26 -9.53
N ASP A 4 10.39 -6.32 -8.22
CA ASP A 4 10.01 -7.43 -7.33
C ASP A 4 8.57 -7.31 -6.78
N GLY A 5 7.81 -6.29 -7.20
CA GLY A 5 6.47 -6.01 -6.71
C GLY A 5 6.43 -5.23 -5.39
N SER A 6 7.58 -4.77 -4.88
CA SER A 6 7.63 -3.99 -3.64
C SER A 6 6.98 -2.60 -3.80
N ILE A 7 6.10 -2.25 -2.86
CA ILE A 7 5.39 -0.97 -2.80
C ILE A 7 5.89 -0.18 -1.59
N TYR A 8 6.57 0.93 -1.84
CA TYR A 8 7.11 1.79 -0.78
C TYR A 8 6.16 2.95 -0.52
N LEU A 9 5.78 3.10 0.75
CA LEU A 9 4.95 4.20 1.24
C LEU A 9 5.82 5.12 2.10
N ARG A 10 5.67 6.43 1.92
CA ARG A 10 6.36 7.41 2.77
C ARG A 10 5.73 7.41 4.16
N ALA A 11 6.54 7.10 5.17
CA ALA A 11 6.13 7.13 6.57
C ALA A 11 6.08 8.56 7.14
N GLU A 12 6.99 9.45 6.72
CA GLU A 12 7.06 10.81 7.24
C GLU A 12 5.83 11.66 6.91
N ARG A 13 5.39 12.43 7.92
CA ARG A 13 4.31 13.40 7.83
C ARG A 13 4.67 14.68 8.55
N SER A 14 4.37 15.83 7.94
CA SER A 14 4.53 17.18 8.54
C SER A 14 3.19 17.81 8.98
N GLY A 15 2.06 17.12 8.79
CA GLY A 15 0.74 17.65 9.17
C GLY A 15 0.38 17.30 10.61
N THR A 16 -0.57 18.01 11.22
CA THR A 16 -1.06 17.80 12.60
C THR A 16 -2.31 16.91 12.70
N GLY A 17 -2.74 16.32 11.58
CA GLY A 17 -3.91 15.45 11.52
C GLY A 17 -3.58 13.99 11.86
N SER A 18 -4.62 13.20 12.15
CA SER A 18 -4.56 11.78 12.53
C SER A 18 -3.86 10.87 11.52
N ASP A 19 -3.79 9.57 11.85
CA ASP A 19 -3.22 8.50 11.03
C ASP A 19 -3.59 8.59 9.54
N ARG A 20 -2.64 8.23 8.66
CA ARG A 20 -2.96 8.03 7.24
C ARG A 20 -3.06 6.57 6.92
N ILE A 21 -4.23 6.21 6.45
CA ILE A 21 -4.53 4.88 5.95
C ILE A 21 -4.41 4.91 4.43
N TYR A 22 -3.51 4.10 3.89
CA TYR A 22 -3.38 3.84 2.47
C TYR A 22 -4.12 2.53 2.14
N SER A 23 -4.95 2.55 1.10
CA SER A 23 -5.52 1.34 0.51
C SER A 23 -4.80 1.08 -0.81
N ILE A 24 -4.14 -0.06 -0.91
CA ILE A 24 -3.42 -0.52 -2.10
C ILE A 24 -4.28 -1.57 -2.76
N THR A 25 -4.72 -1.34 -4.00
CA THR A 25 -5.38 -2.35 -4.82
C THR A 25 -4.39 -2.87 -5.86
N TYR A 26 -4.23 -4.18 -5.94
CA TYR A 26 -3.35 -4.84 -6.91
C TYR A 26 -4.08 -5.96 -7.66
N GLN A 27 -3.61 -6.23 -8.88
CA GLN A 27 -4.09 -7.29 -9.75
C GLN A 27 -2.91 -8.19 -10.12
N ALA A 28 -3.07 -9.49 -9.90
CA ALA A 28 -2.14 -10.51 -10.38
C ALA A 28 -2.78 -11.24 -11.57
N VAL A 29 -2.01 -11.48 -12.62
CA VAL A 29 -2.43 -12.23 -13.81
C VAL A 29 -1.48 -13.41 -13.97
N ASP A 30 -2.00 -14.62 -14.13
CA ASP A 30 -1.20 -15.80 -14.44
C ASP A 30 -0.94 -15.93 -15.96
N ASP A 31 -0.03 -16.84 -16.34
CA ASP A 31 0.32 -17.07 -17.76
C ASP A 31 -0.85 -17.62 -18.59
N CYS A 32 -1.88 -18.16 -17.93
CA CYS A 32 -3.10 -18.64 -18.56
C CYS A 32 -4.15 -17.51 -18.76
N GLY A 33 -3.87 -16.30 -18.31
CA GLY A 33 -4.75 -15.13 -18.43
C GLY A 33 -5.80 -15.00 -17.31
N ASN A 34 -5.73 -15.82 -16.25
CA ASN A 34 -6.61 -15.63 -15.10
C ASN A 34 -6.12 -14.44 -14.27
N ALA A 35 -7.04 -13.55 -13.91
CA ALA A 35 -6.74 -12.38 -13.10
C ALA A 35 -7.40 -12.45 -11.72
N ALA A 36 -6.64 -12.09 -10.69
CA ALA A 36 -7.14 -11.95 -9.33
C ALA A 36 -6.86 -10.53 -8.81
N VAL A 37 -7.88 -9.88 -8.24
CA VAL A 37 -7.77 -8.54 -7.65
C VAL A 37 -7.85 -8.65 -6.14
N ARG A 38 -6.94 -7.99 -5.43
CA ARG A 38 -6.97 -7.87 -3.96
C ARG A 38 -6.57 -6.48 -3.51
N SER A 39 -6.92 -6.17 -2.27
CA SER A 39 -6.54 -4.94 -1.60
C SER A 39 -5.77 -5.22 -0.30
N ALA A 40 -4.87 -4.30 0.05
CA ALA A 40 -4.13 -4.27 1.29
C ALA A 40 -4.24 -2.87 1.93
N THR A 41 -4.46 -2.84 3.24
CA THR A 41 -4.55 -1.60 4.00
C THR A 41 -3.27 -1.37 4.79
N VAL A 42 -2.65 -0.20 4.61
CA VAL A 42 -1.43 0.19 5.32
C VAL A 42 -1.70 1.45 6.12
N THR A 43 -1.61 1.36 7.44
CA THR A 43 -1.77 2.48 8.35
C THR A 43 -0.40 3.06 8.71
N VAL A 44 -0.22 4.35 8.45
CA VAL A 44 0.93 5.14 8.90
C VAL A 44 0.46 5.99 10.07
N PRO A 45 0.80 5.62 11.32
CA PRO A 45 0.38 6.38 12.49
C PRO A 45 1.04 7.76 12.48
N HIS A 46 0.31 8.76 12.98
CA HIS A 46 0.82 10.13 13.05
C HIS A 46 1.92 10.28 14.13
N ASP A 47 1.71 9.65 15.28
CA ASP A 47 2.68 9.58 16.37
C ASP A 47 3.18 8.14 16.51
N GLN A 48 4.51 7.95 16.45
CA GLN A 48 5.13 6.70 16.90
C GLN A 48 5.19 6.74 18.43
N ARG A 49 4.62 5.72 19.08
CA ARG A 49 4.78 5.50 20.51
C ARG A 49 6.09 4.78 20.82
#